data_AF-A0A6A6CP00-F1
#
_entry.id   AF-A0A6A6CP00-F1
#
_cell.length_a   1.000
_cell.length_b   1.000
_cell.length_c   1.000
_cell.angle_alpha   90.00
_cell.angle_beta   90.00
_cell.angle_gamma   90.00
#
_symmetry.space_group_name_H-M   'P 1'
#
loop_
_entity.id
_entity.type
_entity.pdbx_description
1 polymer ?
#
loop_
_entity_poly.entity_id
_entity_poly.type
_entity_poly.pdbx_seq_one_letter_code
_entity_poly.pdbx_strand_id
1 'polypeptide(L)'
;MDGDTTLWGLLVSSFLLILAYKGYDLLWGVPRRDGSLKAIVEVKRNKRFPNGNALTAKYTGSETLDQWMITPVILYEGLLDGSNLPYFLMLLDVHASMQATSTVMLVRLAAVHALPTSLTALTIAGLGMLNQAYGAAFVYPLYCMAEIMLDAIAPTKLAFRFPITVRQTQAIWIASMIGFAFPLIFAYPWLLSLQRPLRQKIVAYYRFAPLAFAAAYFVADRVGDSLAFMHTVSAHQTLVTVLDIATVYATIGHFAALVLPLFQPKPWHALRRVFLPTSSHIRPGSQRMISDAAHRFLQYDIYVIGAAFFVWQFWVEKGWKSNDQLWLEQ
;
A
#
# COMPACT_ATOMS: atom_id res chain seq x y z
N MET A 1 -5.05 29.91 15.37
CA MET A 1 -3.89 29.07 15.08
C MET A 1 -2.67 29.94 15.28
N ASP A 2 -1.75 29.52 16.14
CA ASP A 2 -0.49 30.24 16.32
C ASP A 2 0.32 30.21 15.03
N GLY A 3 0.98 31.32 14.69
CA GLY A 3 1.74 31.46 13.44
C GLY A 3 2.80 30.36 13.24
N ASP A 4 3.30 29.79 14.33
CA ASP A 4 4.26 28.69 14.32
C ASP A 4 3.65 27.40 13.76
N THR A 5 2.42 27.03 14.13
CA THR A 5 1.76 25.80 13.66
C THR A 5 1.48 25.86 12.16
N THR A 6 1.11 27.03 11.65
CA THR A 6 0.90 27.24 10.20
C THR A 6 2.21 27.11 9.42
N LEU A 7 3.30 27.72 9.92
CA LEU A 7 4.62 27.61 9.28
C LEU A 7 5.12 26.16 9.28
N TRP A 8 5.01 25.44 10.40
CA TRP A 8 5.37 24.02 10.48
C TRP A 8 4.53 23.16 9.54
N GLY A 9 3.22 23.40 9.45
CA GLY A 9 2.34 22.68 8.53
C GLY A 9 2.73 22.87 7.07
N LEU A 10 3.12 24.09 6.69
CA LEU A 10 3.63 24.40 5.34
C LEU A 10 4.97 23.71 5.05
N LEU A 11 5.91 23.74 5.99
CA LEU A 11 7.22 23.09 5.83
C LEU A 11 7.07 21.58 5.67
N VAL A 12 6.27 20.94 6.53
CA VAL A 12 6.03 19.50 6.47
C VAL A 12 5.32 19.13 5.16
N SER A 13 4.29 19.88 4.78
CA SER A 13 3.57 19.66 3.52
C SER A 13 4.49 19.81 2.30
N SER A 14 5.38 20.80 2.30
CA SER A 14 6.36 21.01 1.22
C SER A 14 7.34 19.85 1.12
N PHE A 15 7.82 19.35 2.27
CA PHE A 15 8.67 18.16 2.32
C PHE A 15 7.96 16.92 1.76
N LEU A 16 6.70 16.70 2.12
CA LEU A 16 5.88 15.58 1.59
C LEU A 16 5.65 15.71 0.08
N LEU A 17 5.46 16.92 -0.45
CA LEU A 17 5.37 17.15 -1.90
C LEU A 17 6.68 16.84 -2.61
N ILE A 18 7.82 17.22 -2.03
CA ILE A 18 9.15 16.87 -2.55
C ILE A 18 9.33 15.35 -2.53
N LEU A 19 8.91 14.67 -1.46
CA LEU A 19 8.92 13.21 -1.38
C LEU A 19 8.03 12.57 -2.45
N ALA A 20 6.82 13.08 -2.69
CA ALA A 20 5.96 12.58 -3.76
C ALA A 20 6.63 12.72 -5.13
N TYR A 21 7.19 13.90 -5.43
CA TYR A 21 7.93 14.13 -6.67
C TYR A 21 9.12 13.17 -6.82
N LYS A 22 9.91 12.99 -5.75
CA LYS A 22 11.04 12.05 -5.74
C LYS A 22 10.57 10.60 -5.88
N GLY A 23 9.50 10.22 -5.21
CA GLY A 23 8.86 8.92 -5.37
C GLY A 23 8.47 8.66 -6.83
N TYR A 24 7.80 9.62 -7.48
CA TYR A 24 7.46 9.51 -8.90
C TYR A 24 8.70 9.34 -9.80
N ASP A 25 9.75 10.14 -9.59
CA ASP A 25 11.00 10.02 -10.36
C ASP A 25 11.71 8.68 -10.10
N LEU A 26 11.70 8.16 -8.88
CA LEU A 26 12.27 6.85 -8.54
C LEU A 26 11.50 5.69 -9.16
N LEU A 27 10.16 5.76 -9.14
CA LEU A 27 9.28 4.70 -9.63
C LEU A 27 9.14 4.68 -11.16
N TRP A 28 9.20 5.85 -11.82
CA TRP A 28 8.94 5.96 -13.26
C TRP A 28 10.11 6.59 -14.03
N GLY A 29 10.78 7.57 -13.45
CA GLY A 29 11.95 8.22 -14.05
C GLY A 29 13.16 7.29 -14.13
N VAL A 30 13.50 6.57 -13.06
CA VAL A 30 14.63 5.63 -13.06
C VAL A 30 14.39 4.48 -14.04
N PRO A 31 13.24 3.77 -14.04
CA PRO A 31 12.94 2.74 -15.06
C PRO A 31 12.91 3.27 -16.49
N ARG A 32 12.59 4.56 -16.69
CA ARG A 32 12.69 5.20 -18.01
C ARG A 32 14.15 5.35 -18.43
N ARG A 33 15.02 5.83 -17.53
CA ARG A 33 16.43 6.10 -17.80
C ARG A 33 17.27 4.85 -18.04
N ASP A 34 16.98 3.75 -17.36
CA ASP A 34 17.73 2.50 -17.52
C ASP A 34 17.14 1.52 -18.54
N GLY A 35 16.07 1.91 -19.22
CA GLY A 35 15.45 1.12 -20.29
C GLY A 35 14.46 0.05 -19.82
N SER A 36 14.19 -0.07 -18.52
CA SER A 36 13.22 -1.04 -17.98
C SER A 36 11.81 -0.82 -18.50
N LEU A 37 11.37 0.44 -18.65
CA LEU A 37 10.08 0.74 -19.28
C LEU A 37 10.02 0.29 -20.75
N LYS A 38 11.14 0.43 -21.47
CA LYS A 38 11.23 -0.05 -22.86
C LYS A 38 11.08 -1.57 -22.91
N ALA A 39 11.73 -2.29 -21.99
CA ALA A 39 11.59 -3.75 -21.88
C ALA A 39 10.13 -4.15 -21.60
N ILE A 40 9.42 -3.44 -20.72
CA ILE A 40 7.99 -3.69 -20.46
C ILE A 40 7.15 -3.49 -21.72
N VAL A 41 7.39 -2.41 -22.48
CA VAL A 41 6.71 -2.16 -23.76
C VAL A 41 7.00 -3.26 -24.77
N GLU A 42 8.24 -3.74 -24.85
CA GLU A 42 8.64 -4.84 -25.73
C GLU A 42 7.94 -6.14 -25.36
N VAL A 43 7.84 -6.48 -24.08
CA VAL A 43 7.08 -7.66 -23.61
C VAL A 43 5.60 -7.51 -23.94
N LYS A 44 5.02 -6.32 -23.73
CA LYS A 44 3.62 -6.03 -24.05
C LYS A 44 3.33 -6.18 -25.55
N ARG A 45 4.28 -5.80 -26.41
CA ARG A 45 4.19 -5.94 -27.88
C ARG A 45 4.38 -7.39 -28.34
N ASN A 46 5.45 -8.03 -27.89
CA ASN A 46 5.87 -9.34 -28.38
C ASN A 46 5.19 -10.50 -27.65
N LYS A 47 4.43 -10.22 -26.57
CA LYS A 47 3.76 -11.20 -25.70
C LYS A 47 4.70 -12.27 -25.12
N ARG A 48 5.98 -11.93 -24.99
CA ARG A 48 7.02 -12.81 -24.44
C ARG A 48 7.98 -12.01 -23.57
N PHE A 49 8.33 -12.60 -22.43
CA PHE A 49 9.34 -12.08 -21.51
C PHE A 49 10.76 -12.30 -22.06
N PRO A 50 11.77 -11.58 -21.57
CA PRO A 50 13.18 -11.74 -21.98
C PRO A 50 13.74 -13.15 -21.78
N ASN A 51 13.19 -13.92 -20.83
CA ASN A 51 13.53 -15.33 -20.60
C ASN A 51 12.78 -16.31 -21.52
N GLY A 52 12.03 -15.82 -22.53
CA GLY A 52 11.27 -16.63 -23.49
C GLY A 52 9.86 -17.01 -23.04
N ASN A 53 9.51 -16.75 -21.77
CA ASN A 53 8.21 -17.09 -21.21
C ASN A 53 7.07 -16.33 -21.88
N ALA A 54 5.92 -16.98 -22.06
CA ALA A 54 4.73 -16.35 -22.64
C ALA A 54 4.02 -15.42 -21.63
N LEU A 55 3.44 -14.34 -22.16
CA LEU A 55 2.55 -13.42 -21.45
C LEU A 55 1.09 -13.75 -21.77
N THR A 56 0.29 -14.02 -20.75
CA THR A 56 -1.16 -14.03 -20.83
C THR A 56 -1.64 -12.60 -21.11
N ALA A 57 -2.35 -12.41 -22.22
CA ALA A 57 -2.79 -11.08 -22.67
C ALA A 57 -4.31 -10.90 -22.61
N LYS A 58 -5.06 -11.96 -22.29
CA LYS A 58 -6.52 -11.93 -22.18
C LYS A 58 -6.94 -12.44 -20.80
N TYR A 59 -7.71 -11.64 -20.07
CA TYR A 59 -8.15 -11.93 -18.70
C TYR A 59 -9.67 -11.82 -18.57
N THR A 60 -10.25 -10.74 -19.08
CA THR A 60 -11.68 -10.43 -18.98
C THR A 60 -12.40 -10.55 -20.32
N GLY A 61 -11.66 -10.52 -21.44
CA GLY A 61 -12.23 -10.44 -22.78
C GLY A 61 -12.47 -9.00 -23.25
N SER A 62 -12.36 -8.01 -22.36
CA SER A 62 -12.34 -6.59 -22.72
C SER A 62 -10.90 -6.16 -22.99
N GLU A 63 -10.62 -5.71 -24.22
CA GLU A 63 -9.28 -5.26 -24.59
C GLU A 63 -8.81 -4.11 -23.70
N THR A 64 -9.65 -3.09 -23.46
CA THR A 64 -9.29 -1.95 -22.62
C THR A 64 -8.89 -2.37 -21.21
N LEU A 65 -9.68 -3.23 -20.56
CA LEU A 65 -9.39 -3.71 -19.21
C LEU A 65 -8.14 -4.59 -19.19
N ASP A 66 -8.00 -5.50 -20.16
CA ASP A 66 -6.84 -6.40 -20.25
C ASP A 66 -5.54 -5.60 -20.49
N GLN A 67 -5.59 -4.52 -21.28
CA GLN A 67 -4.45 -3.64 -21.52
C GLN A 67 -4.04 -2.83 -20.28
N TRP A 68 -4.98 -2.50 -19.41
CA TRP A 68 -4.71 -1.83 -18.13
C TRP A 68 -4.07 -2.78 -17.12
N MET A 69 -4.50 -4.04 -17.07
CA MET A 69 -3.97 -5.05 -16.13
C MET A 69 -2.58 -5.58 -16.52
N ILE A 70 -2.19 -5.51 -17.79
CA ILE A 70 -1.01 -6.22 -18.30
C ILE A 70 0.31 -5.67 -17.76
N THR A 71 0.42 -4.36 -17.53
CA THR A 71 1.69 -3.74 -17.10
C THR A 71 2.12 -4.24 -15.71
N PRO A 72 1.24 -4.23 -14.68
CA PRO A 72 1.52 -4.88 -13.40
C PRO A 72 1.87 -6.36 -13.52
N VAL A 73 1.20 -7.11 -14.39
CA VAL A 73 1.53 -8.53 -14.62
C VAL A 73 2.97 -8.68 -15.10
N ILE A 74 3.40 -7.85 -16.04
CA ILE A 74 4.78 -7.87 -16.56
C ILE A 74 5.78 -7.54 -15.45
N LEU A 75 5.50 -6.51 -14.64
CA LEU A 75 6.37 -6.11 -13.52
C LEU A 75 6.49 -7.22 -12.46
N TYR A 76 5.37 -7.80 -12.03
CA TYR A 76 5.33 -8.67 -10.85
C TYR A 76 5.53 -10.16 -11.13
N GLU A 77 5.50 -10.63 -12.38
CA GLU A 77 5.63 -12.08 -12.69
C GLU A 77 6.90 -12.70 -12.09
N GLY A 78 8.04 -12.04 -12.27
CA GLY A 78 9.34 -12.53 -11.81
C GLY A 78 9.60 -12.33 -10.31
N LEU A 79 8.62 -11.80 -9.56
CA LEU A 79 8.65 -11.65 -8.10
C LEU A 79 7.86 -12.78 -7.39
N LEU A 80 6.98 -13.47 -8.11
CA LEU A 80 5.96 -14.35 -7.51
C LEU A 80 6.30 -15.84 -7.51
N ASP A 81 7.27 -16.26 -8.31
CA ASP A 81 7.65 -17.67 -8.39
C ASP A 81 8.61 -18.10 -7.26
N GLY A 82 9.04 -17.15 -6.42
CA GLY A 82 9.97 -17.38 -5.31
C GLY A 82 11.36 -17.87 -5.74
N SER A 83 11.68 -17.82 -7.03
CA SER A 83 13.00 -18.20 -7.55
C SER A 83 14.13 -17.33 -6.99
N ASN A 84 13.78 -16.12 -6.52
CA ASN A 84 14.68 -15.20 -5.85
C ASN A 84 14.04 -14.74 -4.53
N LEU A 85 14.42 -15.39 -3.43
CA LEU A 85 13.82 -15.17 -2.12
C LEU A 85 13.80 -13.68 -1.71
N PRO A 86 14.89 -12.89 -1.83
CA PRO A 86 14.84 -11.46 -1.53
C PRO A 86 13.72 -10.71 -2.27
N TYR A 87 13.46 -11.06 -3.52
CA TYR A 87 12.47 -10.39 -4.36
C TYR A 87 11.06 -10.66 -3.84
N PHE A 88 10.79 -11.94 -3.57
CA PHE A 88 9.53 -12.37 -2.99
C PHE A 88 9.28 -11.77 -1.59
N LEU A 89 10.30 -11.74 -0.72
CA LEU A 89 10.16 -11.16 0.62
C LEU A 89 9.87 -9.67 0.59
N MET A 90 10.54 -8.92 -0.29
CA MET A 90 10.26 -7.50 -0.48
C MET A 90 8.83 -7.26 -0.99
N LEU A 91 8.36 -8.10 -1.91
CA LEU A 91 6.97 -8.05 -2.39
C LEU A 91 5.98 -8.25 -1.23
N LEU A 92 6.22 -9.27 -0.38
CA LEU A 92 5.36 -9.59 0.75
C LEU A 92 5.33 -8.45 1.78
N ASP A 93 6.49 -7.90 2.14
CA ASP A 93 6.62 -6.81 3.12
C ASP A 93 5.85 -5.55 2.67
N VAL A 94 6.11 -5.10 1.44
CA VAL A 94 5.45 -3.91 0.88
C VAL A 94 3.94 -4.11 0.82
N HIS A 95 3.46 -5.26 0.34
CA HIS A 95 2.02 -5.48 0.21
C HIS A 95 1.33 -5.68 1.56
N ALA A 96 1.99 -6.31 2.54
CA ALA A 96 1.47 -6.40 3.90
C ALA A 96 1.30 -5.00 4.52
N SER A 97 2.34 -4.17 4.38
CA SER A 97 2.35 -2.78 4.85
C SER A 97 1.30 -1.91 4.15
N MET A 98 1.11 -2.07 2.83
CA MET A 98 0.09 -1.33 2.07
C MET A 98 -1.34 -1.68 2.51
N GLN A 99 -1.63 -2.93 2.87
CA GLN A 99 -2.95 -3.29 3.37
C GLN A 99 -3.20 -2.78 4.78
N ALA A 100 -2.21 -2.90 5.68
CA ALA A 100 -2.28 -2.28 7.00
C ALA A 100 -2.52 -0.77 6.89
N THR A 101 -1.80 -0.10 5.98
CA THR A 101 -1.98 1.32 5.68
C THR A 101 -3.39 1.61 5.17
N SER A 102 -3.93 0.79 4.27
CA SER A 102 -5.30 0.97 3.74
C SER A 102 -6.37 0.85 4.83
N THR A 103 -6.17 -0.06 5.80
CA THR A 103 -7.01 -0.15 7.00
C THR A 103 -6.91 1.09 7.88
N VAL A 104 -5.69 1.59 8.15
CA VAL A 104 -5.49 2.83 8.91
C VAL A 104 -6.18 4.02 8.23
N MET A 105 -6.01 4.15 6.91
CA MET A 105 -6.68 5.19 6.11
C MET A 105 -8.21 5.08 6.22
N LEU A 106 -8.76 3.87 6.13
CA LEU A 106 -10.20 3.64 6.27
C LEU A 106 -10.70 4.08 7.66
N VAL A 107 -10.00 3.68 8.72
CA VAL A 107 -10.34 4.08 10.10
C VAL A 107 -10.27 5.60 10.24
N ARG A 108 -9.24 6.26 9.71
CA ARG A 108 -9.12 7.73 9.79
C ARG A 108 -10.24 8.44 9.04
N LEU A 109 -10.51 8.07 7.79
CA LEU A 109 -11.58 8.69 7.01
C LEU A 109 -12.96 8.49 7.66
N ALA A 110 -13.25 7.29 8.18
CA ALA A 110 -14.54 6.97 8.77
C ALA A 110 -14.73 7.49 10.21
N ALA A 111 -13.70 7.40 11.05
CA ALA A 111 -13.82 7.64 12.50
C ALA A 111 -13.18 8.96 12.97
N VAL A 112 -12.13 9.44 12.29
CA VAL A 112 -11.45 10.70 12.66
C VAL A 112 -12.08 11.86 11.89
N HIS A 113 -12.14 11.72 10.57
CA HIS A 113 -12.73 12.73 9.67
C HIS A 113 -14.27 12.63 9.58
N ALA A 114 -14.85 11.56 10.13
CA ALA A 114 -16.29 11.31 10.16
C ALA A 114 -16.97 11.45 8.79
N LEU A 115 -16.29 11.02 7.72
CA LEU A 115 -16.82 11.10 6.36
C LEU A 115 -18.00 10.13 6.17
N PRO A 116 -19.02 10.51 5.38
CA PRO A 116 -20.11 9.59 5.02
C PRO A 116 -19.57 8.32 4.37
N THR A 117 -20.21 7.16 4.63
CA THR A 117 -19.78 5.84 4.14
C THR A 117 -19.47 5.82 2.64
N SER A 118 -20.34 6.44 1.82
CA SER A 118 -20.14 6.51 0.36
C SER A 118 -18.88 7.29 -0.02
N LEU A 119 -18.64 8.42 0.64
CA LEU A 119 -17.46 9.25 0.40
C LEU A 119 -16.19 8.54 0.89
N THR A 120 -16.22 7.92 2.07
CA THR A 120 -15.11 7.10 2.58
C THR A 120 -14.76 5.97 1.61
N ALA A 121 -15.76 5.22 1.13
CA ALA A 121 -15.55 4.14 0.17
C ALA A 121 -14.97 4.67 -1.15
N LEU A 122 -15.51 5.78 -1.68
CA LEU A 122 -15.01 6.40 -2.91
C LEU A 122 -13.57 6.90 -2.75
N THR A 123 -13.25 7.55 -1.63
CA THR A 123 -11.90 8.04 -1.34
C THR A 123 -10.89 6.91 -1.23
N ILE A 124 -11.22 5.83 -0.51
CA ILE A 124 -10.35 4.64 -0.39
C ILE A 124 -10.17 3.96 -1.74
N ALA A 125 -11.26 3.78 -2.52
CA ALA A 125 -11.17 3.25 -3.87
C ALA A 125 -10.28 4.13 -4.76
N GLY A 126 -10.49 5.45 -4.74
CA GLY A 126 -9.73 6.42 -5.52
C GLY A 126 -8.24 6.41 -5.16
N LEU A 127 -7.90 6.55 -3.88
CA LEU A 127 -6.52 6.53 -3.39
C LEU A 127 -5.83 5.18 -3.69
N GLY A 128 -6.54 4.07 -3.49
CA GLY A 128 -6.01 2.75 -3.82
C GLY A 128 -5.82 2.55 -5.32
N MET A 129 -6.71 3.05 -6.17
CA MET A 129 -6.55 2.99 -7.64
C MET A 129 -5.43 3.90 -8.14
N LEU A 130 -5.27 5.08 -7.55
CA LEU A 130 -4.11 5.97 -7.82
C LEU A 130 -2.82 5.28 -7.40
N ASN A 131 -2.79 4.65 -6.23
CA ASN A 131 -1.64 3.90 -5.73
C ASN A 131 -1.28 2.74 -6.68
N GLN A 132 -2.28 2.00 -7.13
CA GLN A 132 -2.10 0.96 -8.15
C GLN A 132 -1.56 1.55 -9.47
N ALA A 133 -1.96 2.75 -9.88
CA ALA A 133 -1.54 3.36 -11.15
C ALA A 133 -0.14 3.99 -11.09
N TYR A 134 0.19 4.68 -10.01
CA TYR A 134 1.39 5.53 -9.89
C TYR A 134 2.40 5.04 -8.85
N GLY A 135 2.04 4.07 -8.02
CA GLY A 135 2.86 3.51 -6.96
C GLY A 135 2.77 4.25 -5.63
N ALA A 136 3.15 3.56 -4.56
CA ALA A 136 2.93 3.99 -3.18
C ALA A 136 3.88 5.10 -2.77
N ALA A 137 5.12 5.11 -3.27
CA ALA A 137 6.08 6.20 -3.08
C ALA A 137 5.56 7.55 -3.57
N PHE A 138 4.65 7.59 -4.55
CA PHE A 138 4.03 8.82 -5.03
C PHE A 138 2.77 9.16 -4.22
N VAL A 139 1.89 8.19 -4.02
CA VAL A 139 0.54 8.45 -3.48
C VAL A 139 0.54 8.66 -1.97
N TYR A 140 1.32 7.91 -1.20
CA TYR A 140 1.28 8.01 0.26
C TYR A 140 1.84 9.33 0.82
N PRO A 141 2.90 9.95 0.28
CA PRO A 141 3.27 11.30 0.70
C PRO A 141 2.18 12.34 0.41
N LEU A 142 1.48 12.23 -0.72
CA LEU A 142 0.34 13.11 -1.05
C LEU A 142 -0.83 12.89 -0.09
N TYR A 143 -1.12 11.65 0.27
CA TYR A 143 -2.12 11.33 1.30
C TYR A 143 -1.75 11.96 2.65
N CYS A 144 -0.51 11.77 3.11
CA CYS A 144 -0.02 12.37 4.36
C CYS A 144 -0.12 13.89 4.33
N MET A 145 0.18 14.52 3.18
CA MET A 145 0.05 15.97 3.01
C MET A 145 -1.41 16.41 3.10
N ALA A 146 -2.32 15.68 2.45
CA ALA A 146 -3.74 15.96 2.51
C ALA A 146 -4.29 15.84 3.94
N GLU A 147 -3.87 14.83 4.70
CA GLU A 147 -4.23 14.68 6.12
C GLU A 147 -3.78 15.89 6.94
N ILE A 148 -2.55 16.37 6.76
CA ILE A 148 -2.04 17.56 7.46
C ILE A 148 -2.85 18.81 7.08
N MET A 149 -3.19 18.97 5.80
CA MET A 149 -4.00 20.09 5.33
C MET A 149 -5.42 20.05 5.90
N LEU A 150 -6.03 18.86 5.97
CA LEU A 150 -7.35 18.65 6.56
C LEU A 150 -7.32 19.01 8.06
N ASP A 151 -6.32 18.51 8.79
CA ASP A 151 -6.12 18.81 10.21
C ASP A 151 -5.84 20.31 10.45
N ALA A 152 -5.21 21.01 9.50
CA ALA A 152 -4.94 22.44 9.62
C ALA A 152 -6.18 23.33 9.37
N ILE A 153 -7.01 22.97 8.38
CA ILE A 153 -8.21 23.76 8.01
C ILE A 153 -9.33 23.56 9.03
N ALA A 154 -9.47 22.34 9.52
CA ALA A 154 -10.39 22.00 10.59
C ALA A 154 -9.56 21.28 11.65
N PRO A 155 -8.99 22.00 12.65
CA PRO A 155 -8.32 21.38 13.79
C PRO A 155 -9.35 20.57 14.58
N THR A 156 -9.59 19.38 14.06
CA THR A 156 -10.28 18.27 14.65
C THR A 156 -9.45 17.93 15.87
N LYS A 157 -9.98 18.22 17.07
CA LYS A 157 -9.48 17.60 18.29
C LYS A 157 -9.34 16.12 17.95
N LEU A 158 -8.11 15.58 17.98
CA LEU A 158 -7.77 14.21 17.58
C LEU A 158 -8.45 13.13 18.42
N ALA A 159 -9.27 13.51 19.41
CA ALA A 159 -10.31 12.66 19.95
C ALA A 159 -11.25 12.26 18.80
N PHE A 160 -11.36 10.95 18.52
CA PHE A 160 -12.33 10.40 17.58
C PHE A 160 -13.61 11.24 17.61
N ARG A 161 -14.00 11.82 16.47
CA ARG A 161 -15.33 12.41 16.36
C ARG A 161 -16.29 11.23 16.38
N PHE A 162 -16.65 10.79 17.58
CA PHE A 162 -17.68 9.80 17.83
C PHE A 162 -19.01 10.41 17.40
N PRO A 163 -19.37 10.21 16.13
CA PRO A 163 -20.52 9.34 15.95
C PRO A 163 -20.20 8.26 14.93
N ILE A 164 -19.08 7.54 15.10
CA ILE A 164 -18.95 6.25 14.40
C ILE A 164 -19.91 5.25 15.04
N THR A 165 -20.81 4.73 14.22
CA THR A 165 -21.81 3.75 14.67
C THR A 165 -21.17 2.38 14.87
N VAL A 166 -21.76 1.55 15.73
CA VAL A 166 -21.36 0.13 15.88
C VAL A 166 -21.36 -0.56 14.52
N ARG A 167 -22.37 -0.27 13.69
CA ARG A 167 -22.49 -0.76 12.32
C ARG A 167 -21.28 -0.40 11.45
N GLN A 168 -20.85 0.86 11.45
CA GLN A 168 -19.66 1.28 10.71
C GLN A 168 -18.39 0.62 11.23
N THR A 169 -18.25 0.42 12.54
CA THR A 169 -17.08 -0.30 13.09
C THR A 169 -17.05 -1.77 12.67
N GLN A 170 -18.22 -2.43 12.59
CA GLN A 170 -18.33 -3.78 12.02
C GLN A 170 -17.97 -3.80 10.54
N ALA A 171 -18.41 -2.81 9.77
CA ALA A 171 -18.07 -2.69 8.35
C ALA A 171 -16.57 -2.51 8.13
N ILE A 172 -15.91 -1.66 8.94
CA ILE A 172 -14.45 -1.49 8.92
C ILE A 172 -13.75 -2.81 9.23
N TRP A 173 -14.25 -3.55 10.21
CA TRP A 173 -13.68 -4.82 10.60
C TRP A 173 -13.76 -5.86 9.48
N ILE A 174 -14.95 -6.05 8.90
CA ILE A 174 -15.17 -6.98 7.78
C ILE A 174 -14.29 -6.59 6.58
N ALA A 175 -14.28 -5.31 6.21
CA ALA A 175 -13.45 -4.82 5.11
C ALA A 175 -11.96 -5.08 5.36
N SER A 176 -11.48 -4.82 6.59
CA SER A 176 -10.08 -5.06 6.98
C SER A 176 -9.69 -6.53 6.89
N MET A 177 -10.55 -7.44 7.38
CA MET A 177 -10.32 -8.88 7.26
C MET A 177 -10.21 -9.35 5.81
N ILE A 178 -11.08 -8.85 4.94
CA ILE A 178 -11.00 -9.11 3.49
C ILE A 178 -9.71 -8.51 2.92
N GLY A 179 -9.35 -7.29 3.34
CA GLY A 179 -8.13 -6.58 2.96
C GLY A 179 -6.87 -7.40 3.24
N PHE A 180 -6.74 -7.94 4.45
CA PHE A 180 -5.59 -8.75 4.87
C PHE A 180 -5.51 -10.11 4.16
N ALA A 181 -6.59 -10.58 3.55
CA ALA A 181 -6.54 -11.76 2.69
C ALA A 181 -5.83 -11.47 1.36
N PHE A 182 -5.83 -10.22 0.86
CA PHE A 182 -5.29 -9.93 -0.47
C PHE A 182 -3.77 -10.17 -0.60
N PRO A 183 -2.88 -9.82 0.34
CA PRO A 183 -1.45 -10.10 0.19
C PRO A 183 -1.13 -11.59 0.33
N LEU A 184 -1.98 -12.38 0.99
CA LEU A 184 -1.85 -13.84 0.99
C LEU A 184 -1.97 -14.42 -0.42
N ILE A 185 -2.68 -13.72 -1.33
CA ILE A 185 -2.75 -14.07 -2.74
C ILE A 185 -1.37 -13.97 -3.42
N PHE A 186 -0.43 -13.17 -2.91
CA PHE A 186 0.95 -13.13 -3.43
C PHE A 186 1.85 -14.20 -2.81
N ALA A 187 1.57 -14.63 -1.58
CA ALA A 187 2.28 -15.75 -0.96
C ALA A 187 1.89 -17.10 -1.59
N TYR A 188 0.62 -17.26 -1.95
CA TYR A 188 0.03 -18.50 -2.46
C TYR A 188 0.70 -19.06 -3.74
N PRO A 189 1.03 -18.25 -4.77
CA PRO A 189 1.81 -18.65 -5.95
C PRO A 189 3.09 -19.41 -5.63
N TRP A 190 3.84 -18.93 -4.64
CA TRP A 190 5.10 -19.55 -4.23
C TRP A 190 4.84 -20.82 -3.41
N LEU A 191 3.96 -20.75 -2.40
CA LEU A 191 3.67 -21.87 -1.51
C LEU A 191 3.10 -23.09 -2.25
N LEU A 192 2.27 -22.87 -3.27
CA LEU A 192 1.66 -23.96 -4.05
C LEU A 192 2.28 -24.18 -5.43
N SER A 193 3.40 -23.51 -5.73
CA SER A 193 4.09 -23.65 -7.03
C SER A 193 3.14 -23.49 -8.24
N LEU A 194 2.27 -22.48 -8.20
CA LEU A 194 1.22 -22.31 -9.19
C LEU A 194 1.78 -22.12 -10.60
N GLN A 195 1.07 -22.64 -11.60
CA GLN A 195 1.42 -22.45 -13.00
C GLN A 195 1.40 -20.98 -13.40
N ARG A 196 2.31 -20.57 -14.30
CA ARG A 196 2.48 -19.17 -14.72
C ARG A 196 1.17 -18.47 -15.16
N PRO A 197 0.30 -19.05 -16.01
CA PRO A 197 -0.93 -18.37 -16.42
C PRO A 197 -1.82 -18.02 -15.22
N LEU A 198 -1.85 -18.86 -14.20
CA LEU A 198 -2.61 -18.61 -12.98
C LEU A 198 -1.96 -17.52 -12.12
N ARG A 199 -0.64 -17.51 -11.98
CA ARG A 199 0.08 -16.41 -11.31
C ARG A 199 -0.16 -15.06 -11.97
N GLN A 200 -0.13 -15.01 -13.30
CA GLN A 200 -0.41 -13.79 -14.06
C GLN A 200 -1.86 -13.33 -13.88
N LYS A 201 -2.83 -14.25 -13.89
CA LYS A 201 -4.23 -13.94 -13.57
C LYS A 201 -4.39 -13.36 -12.18
N ILE A 202 -3.73 -13.94 -11.19
CA ILE A 202 -3.73 -13.44 -9.81
C ILE A 202 -3.30 -11.97 -9.75
N VAL A 203 -2.17 -11.62 -10.38
CA VAL A 203 -1.70 -10.22 -10.42
C VAL A 203 -2.70 -9.31 -11.12
N ALA A 204 -3.26 -9.78 -12.25
CA ALA A 204 -4.24 -9.01 -13.01
C ALA A 204 -5.46 -8.68 -12.14
N TYR A 205 -6.02 -9.67 -11.43
CA TYR A 205 -7.20 -9.45 -10.59
C TYR A 205 -6.91 -8.69 -9.30
N TYR A 206 -5.70 -8.79 -8.74
CA TYR A 206 -5.29 -7.97 -7.59
C TYR A 206 -5.41 -6.47 -7.84
N ARG A 207 -5.41 -6.03 -9.11
CA ARG A 207 -5.65 -4.63 -9.48
C ARG A 207 -7.00 -4.10 -9.04
N PHE A 208 -7.98 -4.97 -8.84
CA PHE A 208 -9.30 -4.61 -8.33
C PHE A 208 -9.39 -4.70 -6.79
N ALA A 209 -8.31 -5.07 -6.09
CA ALA A 209 -8.32 -5.17 -4.63
C ALA A 209 -8.78 -3.88 -3.93
N PRO A 210 -8.38 -2.66 -4.36
CA PRO A 210 -8.90 -1.44 -3.75
C PRO A 210 -10.41 -1.25 -3.92
N LEU A 211 -10.95 -1.62 -5.09
CA LEU A 211 -12.39 -1.54 -5.35
C LEU A 211 -13.14 -2.58 -4.53
N ALA A 212 -12.61 -3.80 -4.45
CA ALA A 212 -13.18 -4.86 -3.64
C ALA A 212 -13.17 -4.51 -2.13
N PHE A 213 -12.07 -3.91 -1.65
CA PHE A 213 -11.94 -3.43 -0.27
C PHE A 213 -12.96 -2.32 0.05
N ALA A 214 -13.06 -1.32 -0.83
CA ALA A 214 -14.04 -0.23 -0.68
C ALA A 214 -15.48 -0.74 -0.78
N ALA A 215 -15.77 -1.65 -1.71
CA ALA A 215 -17.07 -2.27 -1.87
C ALA A 215 -17.43 -3.12 -0.64
N ALA A 216 -16.48 -3.87 -0.08
CA ALA A 216 -16.69 -4.64 1.15
C ALA A 216 -17.09 -3.72 2.31
N TYR A 217 -16.39 -2.60 2.51
CA TYR A 217 -16.76 -1.61 3.52
C TYR A 217 -18.17 -1.04 3.26
N PHE A 218 -18.44 -0.61 2.03
CA PHE A 218 -19.72 -0.01 1.67
C PHE A 218 -20.89 -0.98 1.85
N VAL A 219 -20.76 -2.22 1.36
CA VAL A 219 -21.80 -3.24 1.47
C VAL A 219 -21.99 -3.62 2.94
N ALA A 220 -20.91 -3.87 3.68
CA ALA A 220 -20.99 -4.27 5.09
C ALA A 220 -21.66 -3.20 5.96
N ASP A 221 -21.47 -1.90 5.70
CA ASP A 221 -22.20 -0.85 6.40
C ASP A 221 -23.70 -0.86 6.06
N ARG A 222 -24.08 -1.23 4.83
CA ARG A 222 -25.49 -1.25 4.41
C ARG A 222 -26.26 -2.46 4.91
N VAL A 223 -25.60 -3.59 5.08
CA VAL A 223 -26.23 -4.83 5.58
C VAL A 223 -25.88 -5.13 7.04
N GLY A 224 -25.14 -4.24 7.71
CA GLY A 224 -24.53 -4.49 9.02
C GLY A 224 -25.54 -4.77 10.13
N ASP A 225 -26.75 -4.20 10.05
CA ASP A 225 -27.83 -4.48 11.01
C ASP A 225 -28.25 -5.97 11.00
N SER A 226 -28.02 -6.67 9.89
CA SER A 226 -28.26 -8.12 9.73
C SER A 226 -27.05 -8.98 10.12
N LEU A 227 -25.86 -8.38 10.32
CA LEU A 227 -24.59 -9.06 10.59
C LEU A 227 -24.19 -8.94 12.08
N ALA A 228 -25.18 -8.85 12.95
CA ALA A 228 -25.14 -8.52 14.38
C ALA A 228 -24.23 -9.36 15.31
N PHE A 229 -22.91 -9.49 15.05
CA PHE A 229 -22.00 -10.32 15.87
C PHE A 229 -21.13 -9.55 16.89
N MET A 230 -21.07 -8.21 16.85
CA MET A 230 -20.25 -7.40 17.79
C MET A 230 -21.04 -6.40 18.65
N HIS A 231 -22.33 -6.64 18.92
CA HIS A 231 -23.15 -5.66 19.69
C HIS A 231 -22.69 -5.46 21.14
N THR A 232 -21.90 -6.37 21.69
CA THR A 232 -21.41 -6.32 23.08
C THR A 232 -20.09 -5.58 23.24
N VAL A 233 -19.37 -5.31 22.14
CA VAL A 233 -18.05 -4.64 22.17
C VAL A 233 -18.23 -3.18 21.82
N SER A 234 -17.56 -2.28 22.57
CA SER A 234 -17.61 -0.86 22.27
C SER A 234 -16.99 -0.56 20.90
N ALA A 235 -17.56 0.41 20.18
CA ALA A 235 -17.04 0.87 18.89
C ALA A 235 -15.54 1.23 18.95
N HIS A 236 -15.12 1.90 20.03
CA HIS A 236 -13.71 2.23 20.28
C HIS A 236 -12.83 0.98 20.37
N GLN A 237 -13.21 0.00 21.18
CA GLN A 237 -12.43 -1.24 21.36
C GLN A 237 -12.33 -2.05 20.07
N THR A 238 -13.39 -2.09 19.26
CA THR A 238 -13.36 -2.70 17.94
C THR A 238 -12.34 -2.01 17.04
N LEU A 239 -12.33 -0.68 16.97
CA LEU A 239 -11.37 0.06 16.15
C LEU A 239 -9.92 -0.14 16.59
N VAL A 240 -9.65 -0.08 17.90
CA VAL A 240 -8.32 -0.37 18.45
C VAL A 240 -7.88 -1.77 18.05
N THR A 241 -8.76 -2.77 18.20
CA THR A 241 -8.46 -4.15 17.79
C THR A 241 -8.14 -4.26 16.30
N VAL A 242 -8.90 -3.57 15.44
CA VAL A 242 -8.63 -3.55 13.99
C VAL A 242 -7.24 -2.97 13.70
N LEU A 243 -6.86 -1.88 14.36
CA LEU A 243 -5.56 -1.23 14.19
C LEU A 243 -4.41 -2.07 14.75
N ASP A 244 -4.62 -2.75 15.88
CA ASP A 244 -3.64 -3.68 16.45
C ASP A 244 -3.40 -4.84 15.48
N ILE A 245 -4.46 -5.39 14.89
CA ILE A 245 -4.33 -6.47 13.91
C ILE A 245 -3.65 -5.99 12.64
N ALA A 246 -3.94 -4.77 12.17
CA ALA A 246 -3.21 -4.16 11.06
C ALA A 246 -1.72 -4.03 11.36
N THR A 247 -1.37 -3.63 12.58
CA THR A 247 0.01 -3.48 13.05
C THR A 247 0.72 -4.83 13.11
N VAL A 248 0.09 -5.84 13.72
CA VAL A 248 0.62 -7.21 13.77
C VAL A 248 0.80 -7.77 12.36
N TYR A 249 -0.16 -7.53 11.47
CA TYR A 249 -0.12 -8.00 10.09
C TYR A 249 1.06 -7.42 9.30
N ALA A 250 1.26 -6.10 9.35
CA ALA A 250 2.44 -5.46 8.75
C ALA A 250 3.75 -5.96 9.38
N THR A 251 3.75 -6.11 10.71
CA THR A 251 4.92 -6.61 11.47
C THR A 251 5.30 -8.03 11.03
N ILE A 252 4.34 -8.92 10.81
CA ILE A 252 4.61 -10.29 10.32
C ILE A 252 5.31 -10.25 8.95
N GLY A 253 4.80 -9.44 8.02
CA GLY A 253 5.41 -9.27 6.70
C GLY A 253 6.84 -8.75 6.78
N HIS A 254 7.05 -7.69 7.56
CA HIS A 254 8.36 -7.09 7.74
C HIS A 254 9.34 -8.02 8.48
N PHE A 255 8.88 -8.69 9.52
CA PHE A 255 9.67 -9.65 10.29
C PHE A 255 10.11 -10.84 9.42
N ALA A 256 9.21 -11.36 8.57
CA ALA A 256 9.58 -12.40 7.61
C ALA A 256 10.67 -11.89 6.64
N ALA A 257 10.56 -10.66 6.16
CA ALA A 257 11.56 -10.05 5.28
C ALA A 257 12.91 -9.75 5.97
N LEU A 258 12.93 -9.56 7.30
CA LEU A 258 14.15 -9.40 8.10
C LEU A 258 14.80 -10.75 8.45
N VAL A 259 14.00 -11.74 8.84
CA VAL A 259 14.49 -12.98 9.46
C VAL A 259 14.80 -14.07 8.45
N LEU A 260 13.94 -14.28 7.45
CA LEU A 260 14.14 -15.35 6.47
C LEU A 260 15.45 -15.23 5.66
N PRO A 261 15.96 -14.02 5.30
CA PRO A 261 17.26 -13.89 4.68
C PRO A 261 18.43 -14.35 5.56
N LEU A 262 18.28 -14.34 6.90
CA LEU A 262 19.34 -14.76 7.83
C LEU A 262 19.64 -16.26 7.76
N PHE A 263 18.73 -17.05 7.19
CA PHE A 263 18.92 -18.49 6.95
C PHE A 263 19.57 -18.80 5.59
N GLN A 264 19.92 -17.78 4.79
CA GLN A 264 20.63 -17.98 3.52
C GLN A 264 22.14 -18.17 3.72
N PRO A 265 22.85 -18.84 2.79
CA PRO A 265 24.31 -19.04 2.91
C PRO A 265 25.14 -17.75 3.06
N LYS A 266 24.61 -16.61 2.58
CA LYS A 266 25.20 -15.27 2.75
C LYS A 266 24.16 -14.32 3.35
N PRO A 267 23.93 -14.36 4.68
CA PRO A 267 22.77 -13.74 5.30
C PRO A 267 22.75 -12.22 5.12
N TRP A 268 23.88 -11.54 5.38
CA TRP A 268 23.97 -10.09 5.21
C TRP A 268 23.80 -9.64 3.76
N HIS A 269 24.30 -10.41 2.80
CA HIS A 269 24.10 -10.11 1.40
C HIS A 269 22.63 -10.31 1.00
N ALA A 270 21.97 -11.35 1.48
CA ALA A 270 20.55 -11.60 1.24
C ALA A 270 19.68 -10.49 1.84
N LEU A 271 19.93 -10.10 3.10
CA LEU A 271 19.20 -9.02 3.78
C LEU A 271 19.39 -7.67 3.07
N ARG A 272 20.63 -7.33 2.71
CA ARG A 272 20.91 -6.12 1.90
C ARG A 272 20.17 -6.16 0.56
N ARG A 273 20.07 -7.33 -0.06
CA ARG A 273 19.31 -7.50 -1.30
C ARG A 273 17.80 -7.41 -1.12
N VAL A 274 17.24 -7.53 0.09
CA VAL A 274 15.81 -7.25 0.31
C VAL A 274 15.61 -5.74 0.33
N PHE A 275 16.32 -5.03 1.21
CA PHE A 275 15.98 -3.64 1.52
C PHE A 275 16.80 -2.60 0.76
N LEU A 276 18.07 -2.85 0.43
CA LEU A 276 18.91 -1.82 -0.19
C LEU A 276 18.81 -1.86 -1.72
N PRO A 277 18.49 -0.72 -2.37
CA PRO A 277 18.52 -0.62 -3.82
C PRO A 277 19.90 -1.00 -4.32
N THR A 278 20.01 -2.04 -5.16
CA THR A 278 21.31 -2.42 -5.70
C THR A 278 21.80 -1.32 -6.64
N SER A 279 22.98 -0.77 -6.34
CA SER A 279 23.65 0.26 -7.14
C SER A 279 24.15 -0.26 -8.49
N SER A 280 24.17 -1.58 -8.70
CA SER A 280 24.48 -2.18 -9.99
C SER A 280 23.43 -1.78 -11.01
N HIS A 281 23.85 -1.08 -12.06
CA HIS A 281 23.01 -0.79 -13.22
C HIS A 281 22.28 -2.05 -13.67
N ILE A 282 20.96 -1.96 -13.84
CA ILE A 282 20.16 -3.01 -14.46
C ILE A 282 20.77 -3.23 -15.84
N ARG A 283 21.29 -4.45 -16.08
CA ARG A 283 21.98 -4.77 -17.34
C ARG A 283 20.96 -4.83 -18.47
N PRO A 284 21.01 -3.94 -19.47
CA PRO A 284 20.09 -3.99 -20.60
C PRO A 284 20.18 -5.34 -21.32
N GLY A 285 19.03 -5.92 -21.66
CA GLY A 285 18.96 -7.22 -22.33
C GLY A 285 19.12 -8.44 -21.40
N SER A 286 19.31 -8.24 -20.09
CA SER A 286 19.29 -9.35 -19.13
C SER A 286 17.91 -10.03 -19.09
N GLN A 287 17.91 -11.36 -18.95
CA GLN A 287 16.68 -12.13 -18.74
C GLN A 287 15.90 -11.70 -17.47
N ARG A 288 16.61 -11.11 -16.50
CA ARG A 288 16.07 -10.63 -15.22
C ARG A 288 15.82 -9.13 -15.19
N MET A 289 16.02 -8.42 -16.29
CA MET A 289 15.91 -6.96 -16.35
C MET A 289 14.61 -6.43 -15.73
N ILE A 290 13.47 -7.07 -16.03
CA ILE A 290 12.16 -6.65 -15.55
C ILE A 290 11.98 -6.96 -14.06
N SER A 291 12.41 -8.15 -13.59
CA SER A 291 12.29 -8.50 -12.18
C SER A 291 13.24 -7.69 -11.30
N ASP A 292 14.46 -7.39 -11.79
CA ASP A 292 15.40 -6.49 -11.13
C ASP A 292 14.81 -5.07 -11.02
N ALA A 293 14.15 -4.59 -12.08
CA ALA A 293 13.49 -3.29 -12.09
C ALA A 293 12.30 -3.23 -11.13
N ALA A 294 11.44 -4.26 -11.15
CA ALA A 294 10.27 -4.36 -10.29
C ALA A 294 10.67 -4.51 -8.81
N HIS A 295 11.72 -5.26 -8.52
CA HIS A 295 12.26 -5.35 -7.18
C HIS A 295 12.80 -4.01 -6.68
N ARG A 296 13.59 -3.31 -7.50
CA ARG A 296 14.10 -1.98 -7.15
C ARG A 296 12.97 -0.94 -7.01
N PHE A 297 11.89 -1.08 -7.78
CA PHE A 297 10.67 -0.29 -7.63
C PHE A 297 10.09 -0.43 -6.22
N LEU A 298 9.91 -1.68 -5.74
CA LEU A 298 9.43 -1.95 -4.38
C LEU A 298 10.39 -1.42 -3.30
N GLN A 299 11.70 -1.51 -3.54
CA GLN A 299 12.69 -0.94 -2.62
C GLN A 299 12.54 0.57 -2.50
N TYR A 300 12.33 1.28 -3.61
CA TYR A 300 12.06 2.72 -3.53
C TYR A 300 10.73 3.04 -2.85
N ASP A 301 9.70 2.21 -3.03
CA ASP A 301 8.45 2.32 -2.28
C ASP A 301 8.72 2.36 -0.77
N ILE A 302 9.42 1.38 -0.19
CA ILE A 302 9.55 1.32 1.27
C ILE A 302 10.27 2.53 1.87
N TYR A 303 11.29 3.08 1.21
CA TYR A 303 12.01 4.25 1.73
C TYR A 303 11.15 5.50 1.71
N VAL A 304 10.47 5.76 0.59
CA VAL A 304 9.67 6.98 0.45
C VAL A 304 8.42 6.90 1.32
N ILE A 305 7.79 5.73 1.39
CA ILE A 305 6.66 5.47 2.30
C ILE A 305 7.09 5.66 3.75
N GLY A 306 8.19 5.01 4.16
CA GLY A 306 8.70 5.11 5.52
C GLY A 306 9.02 6.56 5.92
N ALA A 307 9.68 7.31 5.04
CA ALA A 307 9.98 8.72 5.30
C ALA A 307 8.71 9.58 5.40
N ALA A 308 7.72 9.36 4.53
CA ALA A 308 6.47 10.10 4.55
C ALA A 308 5.66 9.84 5.84
N PHE A 309 5.47 8.57 6.21
CA PHE A 309 4.73 8.21 7.41
C PHE A 309 5.47 8.59 8.70
N PHE A 310 6.80 8.54 8.72
CA PHE A 310 7.59 9.02 9.86
C PHE A 310 7.34 10.52 10.10
N VAL A 311 7.43 11.33 9.05
CA VAL A 311 7.20 12.78 9.16
C VAL A 311 5.75 13.10 9.50
N TRP A 312 4.81 12.37 8.92
CA TRP A 312 3.39 12.51 9.25
C TRP A 312 3.09 12.14 10.71
N GLN A 313 3.64 11.03 11.22
CA GLN A 313 3.49 10.63 12.61
C GLN A 313 4.05 11.70 13.57
N PHE A 314 5.21 12.26 13.24
CA PHE A 314 5.79 13.36 14.00
C PHE A 314 4.89 14.59 14.06
N TRP A 315 4.19 14.91 12.97
CA TRP A 315 3.17 15.97 12.94
C TRP A 315 2.00 15.65 13.86
N VAL A 316 1.44 14.44 13.75
CA VAL A 316 0.30 13.99 14.58
C VAL A 316 0.64 14.06 16.08
N GLU A 317 1.83 13.61 16.47
CA GLU A 317 2.28 13.66 17.88
C GLU A 317 2.48 15.08 18.41
N LYS A 318 3.01 15.99 17.59
CA LYS A 318 3.13 17.39 17.99
C LYS A 318 1.77 18.07 18.12
N GLY A 319 0.86 17.83 17.19
CA GLY A 319 -0.52 18.32 17.26
C GLY A 319 -1.30 17.76 18.46
N TRP A 320 -0.95 16.54 18.90
CA TRP A 320 -1.48 15.94 20.12
C TRP A 320 -1.05 16.72 21.38
N LYS A 321 0.27 16.94 21.54
CA LYS A 321 0.83 17.59 22.74
C LYS A 321 0.40 19.05 22.91
N SER A 322 0.20 19.79 21.82
CA SER A 322 -0.30 21.18 21.90
C SER A 322 -1.76 21.26 22.37
N ASN A 323 -2.55 20.19 22.19
CA ASN A 323 -3.96 20.15 22.56
C ASN A 323 -4.19 19.65 23.99
N ASP A 324 -3.32 18.79 24.53
CA ASP A 324 -3.43 18.33 25.94
C ASP A 324 -3.19 19.47 26.95
N GLN A 325 -2.39 20.49 26.60
CA GLN A 325 -2.20 21.67 27.45
C GLN A 325 -3.48 22.52 27.57
N LEU A 326 -4.33 22.55 26.55
CA LEU A 326 -5.61 23.27 26.57
C LEU A 326 -6.67 22.61 27.46
N TRP A 327 -6.49 21.34 27.85
CA TRP A 327 -7.40 20.61 28.73
C TRP A 327 -7.02 20.66 30.21
N LEU A 328 -5.76 20.96 30.54
CA LEU A 328 -5.29 21.09 31.92
C LEU A 328 -5.52 22.50 32.51
N GLU A 329 -5.91 23.46 31.67
CA GLU A 329 -6.19 24.85 32.06
C GLU A 329 -7.70 25.19 32.10
N GLN A 330 -8.60 24.20 31.95
CA GLN A 330 -10.07 24.35 32.07
C GLN A 330 -10.62 23.56 33.23
#